data_AF-A0A162RP87-F1
#
_entry.id   AF-A0A162RP87-F1
#
_cell.length_a   1.000
_cell.length_b   1.000
_cell.length_c   1.000
_cell.angle_alpha   90.00
_cell.angle_beta   90.00
_cell.angle_gamma   90.00
#
_symmetry.space_group_name_H-M   'P 1'
#
loop_
_entity.id
_entity.type
_entity.pdbx_description
1 polymer ?
#
loop_
_entity_poly.entity_id
_entity_poly.type
_entity_poly.pdbx_seq_one_letter_code
_entity_poly.pdbx_strand_id
1 'polypeptide(L)'
;MRLGIQYIIRDVEARMLDTNIGGEPLFLMVESGCLLPAIEQQLHLMKKGQWSRFLLGPADLYGEYETANCMLVDYNDINQYKFSIGDWVWVKGGRVGMVLQLLRNVALVDFNHPLAGRSLDIEIGLIEVEE
;
A
#
# COMPACT_ATOMS: atom_id res chain seq x y z
N MET A 1 -10.76 17.32 14.50
CA MET A 1 -9.44 17.66 13.94
C MET A 1 -9.14 16.82 12.72
N ARG A 2 -8.91 17.49 11.60
CA ARG A 2 -8.57 16.95 10.30
C ARG A 2 -7.22 17.53 9.88
N LEU A 3 -6.31 16.68 9.43
CA LEU A 3 -4.96 17.06 9.04
C LEU A 3 -4.83 16.95 7.53
N GLY A 4 -4.45 18.04 6.87
CA GLY A 4 -4.05 18.04 5.46
C GLY A 4 -2.57 17.72 5.35
N ILE A 5 -2.23 16.59 4.73
CA ILE A 5 -0.85 16.14 4.58
C ILE A 5 -0.42 16.07 3.11
N GLN A 6 0.87 16.24 2.89
CA GLN A 6 1.52 15.79 1.69
C GLN A 6 2.51 14.67 2.04
N TYR A 7 2.77 13.78 1.09
CA TYR A 7 3.65 12.66 1.30
C TYR A 7 4.45 12.31 0.06
N ILE A 8 5.58 11.65 0.29
CA ILE A 8 6.40 10.99 -0.73
C ILE A 8 6.73 9.60 -0.21
N ILE A 9 6.47 8.58 -1.02
CA ILE A 9 6.81 7.18 -0.72
C ILE A 9 7.87 6.73 -1.71
N ARG A 10 8.97 6.20 -1.19
CA ARG A 10 10.05 5.61 -1.98
C ARG A 10 10.38 4.20 -1.49
N ASP A 11 11.00 3.42 -2.36
CA ASP A 11 11.67 2.20 -1.94
C ASP A 11 13.08 2.49 -1.38
N VAL A 12 13.74 1.44 -0.90
CA VAL A 12 15.12 1.51 -0.36
C VAL A 12 16.17 1.91 -1.40
N GLU A 13 15.86 1.83 -2.70
CA GLU A 13 16.72 2.28 -3.80
C GLU A 13 16.43 3.75 -4.17
N ALA A 14 15.64 4.46 -3.35
CA ALA A 14 15.19 5.83 -3.54
C ALA A 14 14.34 6.05 -4.80
N ARG A 15 13.75 4.99 -5.37
CA ARG A 15 12.78 5.14 -6.48
C ARG A 15 11.45 5.61 -5.91
N MET A 16 10.89 6.65 -6.52
CA MET A 16 9.56 7.13 -6.17
C MET A 16 8.52 6.07 -6.52
N LEU A 17 7.73 5.68 -5.52
CA LEU A 17 6.60 4.76 -5.68
C LEU A 17 5.29 5.53 -5.77
N ASP A 18 5.11 6.54 -4.91
CA ASP A 18 3.91 7.36 -4.87
C ASP A 18 4.18 8.74 -4.26
N THR A 19 3.36 9.73 -4.58
CA THR A 19 3.41 11.09 -4.03
C THR A 19 2.15 11.88 -4.37
N ASN A 20 1.73 12.76 -3.47
CA ASN A 20 0.73 13.81 -3.77
C ASN A 20 1.35 15.22 -3.84
N ILE A 21 2.68 15.34 -3.87
CA ILE A 21 3.36 16.62 -4.08
C ILE A 21 2.94 17.21 -5.43
N GLY A 22 2.60 18.51 -5.42
CA GLY A 22 2.13 19.23 -6.59
C GLY A 22 0.62 19.11 -6.84
N GLY A 23 -0.09 18.32 -6.03
CA GLY A 23 -1.55 18.26 -5.98
C GLY A 23 -2.11 18.81 -4.66
N GLU A 24 -3.42 18.59 -4.47
CA GLU A 24 -4.13 18.93 -3.24
C GLU A 24 -3.64 18.09 -2.05
N PRO A 25 -3.59 18.66 -0.82
CA PRO A 25 -3.30 17.90 0.38
C PRO A 25 -4.27 16.73 0.57
N LEU A 26 -3.74 15.58 1.00
CA LEU A 26 -4.57 14.46 1.43
C LEU A 26 -5.06 14.76 2.84
N PHE A 27 -6.36 14.88 3.02
CA PHE A 27 -6.93 15.13 4.33
C PHE A 27 -7.30 13.83 5.04
N LEU A 28 -6.87 13.74 6.29
CA LEU A 28 -7.08 12.58 7.15
C LEU A 28 -7.73 13.00 8.45
N MET A 29 -8.64 12.15 8.95
CA MET A 29 -9.22 12.32 10.27
C MET A 29 -8.27 11.70 11.29
N VAL A 30 -7.98 12.45 12.35
CA VAL A 30 -7.20 11.94 13.48
C VAL A 30 -7.98 10.83 14.18
N GLU A 31 -7.26 9.81 14.67
CA GLU A 31 -7.78 8.63 15.38
C GLU A 31 -8.74 7.76 14.55
N SER A 32 -8.74 7.94 13.22
CA SER A 32 -9.56 7.14 12.30
C SER A 32 -8.99 5.76 11.98
N GLY A 33 -7.74 5.49 12.38
CA GLY A 33 -7.02 4.28 12.00
C GLY A 33 -6.54 4.26 10.55
N CYS A 34 -6.62 5.38 9.83
CA CYS A 34 -6.12 5.49 8.44
C CYS A 34 -4.59 5.60 8.34
N LEU A 35 -3.91 5.95 9.44
CA LEU A 35 -2.45 6.07 9.51
C LEU A 35 -1.86 5.05 10.47
N LEU A 36 -0.59 4.74 10.25
CA LEU A 36 0.19 3.98 11.20
C LEU A 36 0.33 4.77 12.51
N PRO A 37 0.19 4.13 13.69
CA PRO A 37 0.26 4.82 14.96
C PRO A 37 1.53 5.67 15.15
N ALA A 38 2.67 5.20 14.64
CA ALA A 38 3.93 5.94 14.71
C ALA A 38 3.92 7.24 13.87
N ILE A 39 3.29 7.20 12.69
CA ILE A 39 3.16 8.37 11.82
C ILE A 39 2.17 9.37 12.44
N GLU A 40 1.04 8.88 12.93
CA GLU A 40 0.02 9.70 13.55
C GLU A 40 0.57 10.44 14.79
N GLN A 41 1.24 9.73 15.69
CA GLN A 41 1.89 10.34 16.86
C GLN A 41 2.90 11.42 16.48
N GLN A 42 3.69 11.19 15.42
CA GLN A 42 4.63 12.20 14.95
C GLN A 42 3.91 13.43 14.38
N LEU A 43 2.84 13.24 13.60
CA LEU A 43 2.04 14.35 13.06
C LEU A 43 1.43 15.22 14.16
N HIS A 44 1.03 14.64 15.30
CA HIS A 44 0.55 15.38 16.46
C HIS A 44 1.59 16.30 17.09
N LEU A 45 2.88 15.95 16.98
CA LEU A 45 3.99 16.75 17.50
C LEU A 45 4.51 17.77 16.49
N MET A 46 4.13 17.63 15.21
CA MET A 46 4.57 18.49 14.14
C MET A 46 3.80 19.82 14.10
N LYS A 47 4.50 20.87 13.70
CA LYS A 47 3.90 22.16 13.35
C LYS A 47 3.57 22.20 11.87
N LYS A 48 2.56 22.98 11.50
CA LYS A 48 2.22 23.28 10.09
C LYS A 48 3.49 23.70 9.32
N GLY A 49 3.70 23.10 8.15
CA GLY A 49 4.86 23.29 7.28
C GLY A 49 6.05 22.39 7.57
N GLN A 50 6.03 21.62 8.67
CA GLN A 50 7.11 20.67 8.98
C GLN A 50 6.97 19.39 8.18
N TRP A 51 8.12 18.76 7.94
CA TRP A 51 8.27 17.46 7.30
C TRP A 51 8.97 16.49 8.25
N SER A 52 8.54 15.24 8.26
CA SER A 52 9.19 14.13 8.94
C SER A 52 9.41 12.97 7.97
N ARG A 53 10.48 12.22 8.18
CA ARG A 53 10.86 11.08 7.36
C ARG A 53 10.94 9.82 8.21
N PHE A 54 10.40 8.73 7.70
CA PHE A 54 10.34 7.44 8.37
C PHE A 54 10.88 6.37 7.43
N LEU A 55 11.77 5.52 7.94
CA LEU A 55 12.13 4.27 7.28
C LEU A 55 11.39 3.16 8.01
N LEU A 56 10.39 2.58 7.36
CA LEU A 56 9.49 1.60 7.95
C LEU A 56 9.69 0.24 7.29
N GLY A 57 9.74 -0.80 8.11
CA GLY A 57 9.87 -2.18 7.65
C GLY A 57 8.52 -2.78 7.21
N PRO A 58 8.54 -3.98 6.62
CA PRO A 58 7.31 -4.63 6.15
C PRO A 58 6.30 -4.89 7.28
N ALA A 59 6.78 -5.28 8.46
CA ALA A 59 5.97 -5.52 9.66
C ALA A 59 5.17 -4.29 10.12
N ASP A 60 5.67 -3.08 9.87
CA ASP A 60 5.00 -1.83 10.21
C ASP A 60 4.08 -1.33 9.08
N LEU A 61 4.14 -1.93 7.89
CA LEU A 61 3.49 -1.45 6.67
C LEU A 61 2.44 -2.46 6.15
N TYR A 62 2.80 -3.19 5.11
CA TYR A 62 1.91 -4.09 4.38
C TYR A 62 2.13 -5.57 4.72
N GLY A 63 2.84 -5.83 5.82
CA GLY A 63 3.24 -7.16 6.27
C GLY A 63 4.42 -7.73 5.50
N GLU A 64 4.91 -8.86 5.98
CA GLU A 64 5.90 -9.67 5.27
C GLU A 64 5.29 -10.30 4.02
N TYR A 65 6.15 -10.62 3.05
CA TYR A 65 5.70 -11.43 1.93
C TYR A 65 5.48 -12.87 2.39
N GLU A 66 4.25 -13.36 2.25
CA GLU A 66 3.92 -14.71 2.66
C GLU A 66 3.69 -15.60 1.43
N THR A 67 4.54 -16.62 1.26
CA THR A 67 4.37 -17.61 0.19
C THR A 67 3.06 -18.39 0.33
N ALA A 68 2.51 -18.47 1.54
CA ALA A 68 1.20 -19.07 1.81
C ALA A 68 0.04 -18.28 1.19
N ASN A 69 0.23 -16.98 0.90
CA ASN A 69 -0.74 -16.16 0.19
C ASN A 69 -0.67 -16.36 -1.33
N CYS A 70 0.28 -17.16 -1.84
CA CYS A 70 0.27 -17.63 -3.21
C CYS A 70 -0.54 -18.94 -3.30
N MET A 71 -1.68 -18.90 -3.97
CA MET A 71 -2.62 -20.03 -4.02
C MET A 71 -2.91 -20.46 -5.46
N LEU A 72 -3.18 -21.75 -5.63
CA LEU A 72 -3.73 -22.28 -6.86
C LEU A 72 -5.21 -21.94 -6.94
N VAL A 73 -5.61 -21.27 -8.02
CA VAL A 73 -6.98 -20.85 -8.28
C VAL A 73 -7.45 -21.50 -9.57
N ASP A 74 -8.61 -22.17 -9.53
CA ASP A 74 -9.24 -22.73 -10.73
C ASP A 74 -9.68 -21.62 -11.69
N TYR A 75 -9.52 -21.82 -12.99
CA TYR A 75 -9.92 -20.83 -13.99
C TYR A 75 -11.40 -20.48 -13.90
N ASN A 76 -12.25 -21.40 -13.44
CA ASN A 76 -13.68 -21.14 -13.23
C ASN A 76 -13.97 -20.21 -12.05
N ASP A 77 -13.01 -20.00 -11.16
CA ASP A 77 -13.10 -19.09 -10.02
C ASP A 77 -12.49 -17.72 -10.30
N ILE A 78 -11.85 -17.54 -11.46
CA ILE A 78 -11.37 -16.26 -11.94
C ILE A 78 -12.48 -15.59 -12.74
N ASN A 79 -12.93 -14.42 -12.29
CA ASN A 79 -14.00 -13.63 -12.90
C ASN A 79 -13.48 -12.83 -14.12
N GLN A 80 -12.65 -13.45 -14.95
CA GLN A 80 -12.03 -12.84 -16.11
C GLN A 80 -11.76 -13.89 -17.18
N TYR A 81 -12.18 -13.60 -18.42
CA TYR A 81 -12.10 -14.55 -19.53
C TYR A 81 -10.69 -14.72 -20.12
N LYS A 82 -9.84 -13.70 -20.00
CA LYS A 82 -8.49 -13.69 -20.55
C LYS A 82 -7.55 -12.96 -19.58
N PHE A 83 -6.47 -13.62 -19.21
CA PHE A 83 -5.41 -13.11 -18.35
C PHE A 83 -4.10 -13.81 -18.68
N SER A 84 -3.00 -13.13 -18.39
CA SER A 84 -1.62 -13.57 -18.61
C SER A 84 -0.84 -13.53 -17.30
N ILE A 85 0.36 -14.09 -17.30
CA ILE A 85 1.30 -13.92 -16.19
C ILE A 85 1.60 -12.43 -16.02
N GLY A 86 1.52 -11.94 -14.78
CA GLY A 86 1.66 -10.53 -14.41
C GLY A 86 0.34 -9.75 -14.35
N ASP A 87 -0.76 -10.31 -14.86
CA ASP A 87 -2.06 -9.64 -14.79
C ASP A 87 -2.68 -9.74 -13.40
N TRP A 88 -3.39 -8.68 -13.00
CA TRP A 88 -4.27 -8.71 -11.83
C TRP A 88 -5.62 -9.33 -12.20
N VAL A 89 -6.06 -10.31 -11.42
CA VAL A 89 -7.31 -11.03 -11.64
C VAL A 89 -8.24 -10.91 -10.42
N TRP A 90 -9.54 -10.83 -10.71
CA TRP A 90 -10.59 -10.90 -9.69
C TRP A 90 -10.99 -12.35 -9.49
N VAL A 91 -10.88 -12.84 -8.26
CA VAL A 91 -11.26 -14.21 -7.88
C VAL A 91 -12.59 -14.18 -7.13
N LYS A 92 -13.39 -15.25 -7.28
CA LYS A 92 -14.63 -15.41 -6.50
C LYS A 92 -14.38 -15.19 -5.01
N GLY A 93 -15.36 -14.58 -4.35
CA GLY A 93 -15.20 -14.09 -2.98
C GLY A 93 -14.59 -12.68 -2.88
N GLY A 94 -14.34 -12.01 -4.03
CA GLY A 94 -13.98 -10.59 -4.08
C GLY A 94 -12.49 -10.32 -3.87
N ARG A 95 -11.65 -11.35 -3.87
CA ARG A 95 -10.19 -11.20 -3.72
C ARG A 95 -9.57 -10.81 -5.04
N VAL A 96 -8.54 -9.97 -4.98
CA VAL A 96 -7.73 -9.56 -6.13
C VAL A 96 -6.31 -10.06 -5.91
N GLY A 97 -5.72 -10.63 -6.94
CA GLY A 97 -4.35 -11.14 -6.89
C GLY A 97 -3.67 -11.10 -8.25
N MET A 98 -2.34 -11.23 -8.25
CA MET A 98 -1.51 -11.19 -9.46
C MET A 98 -1.19 -12.61 -9.93
N VAL A 99 -1.36 -12.89 -11.21
CA VAL A 99 -1.05 -14.20 -11.79
C VAL A 99 0.47 -14.38 -11.87
N LEU A 100 1.01 -15.37 -11.16
CA LEU A 100 2.43 -15.73 -11.21
C LEU A 100 2.72 -16.80 -12.26
N GLN A 101 1.79 -17.74 -12.45
CA GLN A 101 1.97 -18.86 -13.37
C GLN A 101 0.64 -19.38 -13.88
N LEU A 102 0.63 -19.80 -15.15
CA LEU A 102 -0.49 -20.51 -15.77
C LEU A 102 -0.17 -22.00 -15.86
N LEU A 103 -1.07 -22.84 -15.37
CA LEU A 103 -1.02 -24.30 -15.49
C LEU A 103 -2.19 -24.77 -16.36
N ARG A 104 -2.46 -26.08 -16.41
CA ARG A 104 -3.46 -26.63 -17.34
C ARG A 104 -4.88 -26.07 -17.10
N ASN A 105 -5.35 -26.12 -15.85
CA ASN A 105 -6.71 -25.72 -15.46
C ASN A 105 -6.74 -24.74 -14.27
N VAL A 106 -5.57 -24.37 -13.76
CA VAL A 106 -5.40 -23.52 -12.58
C VAL A 106 -4.32 -22.49 -12.83
N ALA A 107 -4.40 -21.34 -12.17
CA ALA A 107 -3.33 -20.36 -12.09
C ALA A 107 -2.74 -20.35 -10.69
N LEU A 108 -1.44 -20.13 -10.56
CA LEU A 108 -0.85 -19.68 -9.30
C LEU A 108 -1.07 -18.17 -9.20
N VAL A 109 -1.80 -17.74 -8.18
CA VAL A 109 -2.17 -16.33 -7.97
C VAL A 109 -1.59 -15.86 -6.63
N ASP A 110 -0.87 -14.74 -6.68
CA ASP A 110 -0.32 -14.05 -5.53
C ASP A 110 -1.35 -13.07 -4.96
N PHE A 111 -1.75 -13.27 -3.70
CA PHE A 111 -2.66 -12.38 -2.99
C PHE A 111 -1.97 -11.48 -1.97
N ASN A 112 -0.63 -11.44 -1.95
CA ASN A 112 0.10 -10.48 -1.13
C ASN A 112 -0.17 -9.05 -1.62
N HIS A 113 -0.08 -8.09 -0.71
CA HIS A 113 -0.07 -6.68 -1.10
C HIS A 113 1.14 -6.41 -2.03
N PRO A 114 1.04 -5.56 -3.07
CA PRO A 114 2.14 -5.28 -3.99
C PRO A 114 3.44 -4.81 -3.33
N LEU A 115 3.31 -4.20 -2.15
CA LEU A 115 4.41 -3.68 -1.33
C LEU A 115 4.75 -4.55 -0.12
N ALA A 116 4.14 -5.74 0.02
CA ALA A 116 4.49 -6.68 1.08
C ALA A 116 5.97 -7.11 1.01
N GLY A 117 6.59 -7.31 2.17
CA GLY A 117 8.01 -7.64 2.28
C GLY A 117 8.97 -6.49 1.93
N ARG A 118 8.47 -5.28 1.63
CA ARG A 118 9.31 -4.12 1.31
C ARG A 118 9.42 -3.17 2.50
N SER A 119 10.64 -2.69 2.74
CA SER A 119 10.84 -1.49 3.56
C SER A 119 10.61 -0.26 2.70
N LEU A 120 9.92 0.75 3.24
CA LEU A 120 9.59 1.98 2.54
C LEU A 120 10.17 3.19 3.27
N ASP A 121 10.65 4.12 2.47
CA ASP A 121 11.06 5.45 2.91
C ASP A 121 9.90 6.42 2.67
N ILE A 122 9.30 6.87 3.76
CA ILE A 122 8.08 7.70 3.74
C ILE A 122 8.41 9.07 4.31
N GLU A 123 8.25 10.11 3.49
CA GLU A 123 8.27 11.50 3.94
C GLU A 123 6.85 12.03 4.02
N ILE A 124 6.51 12.68 5.13
CA ILE A 124 5.19 13.30 5.33
C ILE A 124 5.37 14.74 5.79
N GLY A 125 4.67 15.65 5.13
CA GLY A 125 4.56 17.06 5.48
C GLY A 125 3.17 17.38 6.00
N LEU A 126 3.10 18.07 7.14
CA LEU A 126 1.85 18.61 7.66
C LEU A 126 1.57 19.95 6.97
N ILE A 127 0.61 19.99 6.05
CA ILE A 127 0.32 21.17 5.23
C ILE A 127 -0.78 22.01 5.85
N GLU A 128 -1.83 21.39 6.39
CA GLU A 128 -2.98 22.07 6.98
C GLU A 128 -3.49 21.36 8.24
N VAL A 129 -4.07 22.15 9.14
CA VAL A 129 -4.74 21.67 10.35
C VAL A 129 -6.09 22.36 10.40
N GLU A 130 -7.15 21.57 10.33
CA GLU A 130 -8.55 22.01 10.48
C GLU A 130 -9.08 21.40 11.79
N GLU A 131 -9.70 22.22 12.64
CA GLU A 131 -10.26 21.76 13.92
C GLU A 131 -11.57 21.00 13.75
#